data_AF-A0A944Y6H2-F1
#
_entry.id   AF-A0A944Y6H2-F1
#
_cell.length_a   1.000
_cell.length_b   1.000
_cell.length_c   1.000
_cell.angle_alpha   90.00
_cell.angle_beta   90.00
_cell.angle_gamma   90.00
#
_symmetry.space_group_name_H-M   'P 1'
#
loop_
_entity.id
_entity.type
_entity.pdbx_description
1 polymer ?
#
loop_
_entity_poly.entity_id
_entity_poly.type
_entity_poly.pdbx_seq_one_letter_code
_entity_poly.pdbx_strand_id
1 'polypeptide(L)'
;MLKGIKIFISTQKTFFSLLFLFFVLPLGLFFHYSSYPLPYVQYVILGYLVIFQYAFFNEKNYRNKVEEKAKRQLGNELGRTPSKSEIVVRVSFFVDCRFVSVFLNSLFIVILMVFYRQY
;
A
#
# COMPACT_ATOMS: atom_id res chain seq x y z
N MET A 1 14.38 11.15 -9.58
CA MET A 1 12.93 10.90 -9.39
C MET A 1 12.48 9.54 -9.97
N LEU A 2 12.74 9.25 -11.26
CA LEU A 2 12.29 8.01 -11.94
C LEU A 2 12.83 6.68 -11.35
N LYS A 3 14.09 6.62 -10.90
CA LYS A 3 14.67 5.40 -10.29
C LYS A 3 13.98 4.99 -8.99
N GLY A 4 13.63 5.97 -8.14
CA GLY A 4 12.91 5.72 -6.88
C GLY A 4 11.49 5.17 -7.11
N ILE A 5 10.79 5.71 -8.11
CA ILE A 5 9.46 5.24 -8.52
C ILE A 5 9.52 3.80 -9.06
N LYS A 6 10.56 3.45 -9.82
CA LYS A 6 10.72 2.09 -10.37
C LYS A 6 10.94 1.06 -9.26
N ILE A 7 11.71 1.41 -8.24
CA ILE A 7 11.97 0.57 -7.06
C ILE A 7 10.73 0.45 -6.18
N PHE A 8 9.99 1.55 -6.04
CA PHE A 8 8.68 1.57 -5.40
C PHE A 8 7.71 0.61 -6.09
N ILE A 9 7.51 0.73 -7.41
CA ILE A 9 6.62 -0.15 -8.18
C ILE A 9 7.06 -1.61 -8.06
N SER A 10 8.35 -1.91 -8.22
CA SER A 10 8.84 -3.31 -8.12
C SER A 10 8.62 -3.93 -6.73
N THR A 11 8.67 -3.13 -5.66
CA THR A 11 8.60 -3.64 -4.28
C THR A 11 7.18 -3.62 -3.71
N GLN A 12 6.41 -2.60 -4.04
CA GLN A 12 5.08 -2.37 -3.47
C GLN A 12 3.96 -2.89 -4.36
N LYS A 13 4.18 -3.19 -5.65
CA LYS A 13 3.13 -3.71 -6.54
C LYS A 13 2.42 -4.93 -5.97
N THR A 14 3.14 -5.90 -5.40
CA THR A 14 2.52 -7.07 -4.79
C THR A 14 1.62 -6.70 -3.62
N PHE A 15 2.08 -5.83 -2.73
CA PHE A 15 1.30 -5.40 -1.57
C PHE A 15 0.09 -4.56 -1.98
N PHE A 16 0.29 -3.61 -2.88
CA PHE A 16 -0.78 -2.79 -3.45
C PHE A 16 -1.82 -3.65 -4.17
N SER A 17 -1.39 -4.61 -5.01
CA SER A 17 -2.30 -5.51 -5.72
C SER A 17 -3.07 -6.42 -4.78
N LEU A 18 -2.47 -6.88 -3.68
CA LEU A 18 -3.19 -7.64 -2.65
C LEU A 18 -4.27 -6.76 -2.01
N LEU A 19 -3.94 -5.55 -1.55
CA LEU A 19 -4.93 -4.64 -0.98
C LEU A 19 -6.07 -4.35 -1.97
N PHE A 20 -5.72 -4.10 -3.23
CA PHE A 20 -6.70 -3.85 -4.28
C PHE A 20 -7.61 -5.06 -4.50
N LEU A 21 -7.05 -6.26 -4.59
CA LEU A 21 -7.78 -7.50 -4.83
C LEU A 21 -8.69 -7.88 -3.66
N PHE A 22 -8.30 -7.61 -2.42
CA PHE A 22 -9.06 -8.01 -1.23
C PHE A 22 -10.07 -6.96 -0.75
N PHE A 23 -9.86 -5.68 -1.04
CA PHE A 23 -10.72 -4.60 -0.52
C PHE A 23 -11.44 -3.83 -1.62
N VAL A 24 -10.73 -3.41 -2.67
CA VAL A 24 -11.30 -2.55 -3.72
C VAL A 24 -12.13 -3.36 -4.70
N LEU A 25 -11.57 -4.47 -5.21
CA LEU A 25 -12.21 -5.29 -6.23
C LEU A 25 -13.51 -5.95 -5.74
N PRO A 26 -13.56 -6.56 -4.53
CA PRO A 26 -14.80 -7.17 -4.04
C PRO A 26 -15.87 -6.12 -3.78
N LEU A 27 -15.49 -4.92 -3.33
CA LEU A 27 -16.42 -3.81 -3.16
C LEU A 27 -16.99 -3.32 -4.50
N GLY A 28 -16.14 -3.20 -5.52
CA GLY A 28 -16.56 -2.84 -6.87
C GLY A 28 -17.49 -3.88 -7.50
N LEU A 29 -17.16 -5.17 -7.36
CA LEU A 29 -18.03 -6.27 -7.79
C LEU A 29 -19.36 -6.27 -7.02
N PHE A 30 -19.33 -6.00 -5.72
CA PHE A 30 -20.53 -5.91 -4.91
C PHE A 30 -21.45 -4.80 -5.43
N PHE A 31 -20.96 -3.58 -5.70
CA PHE A 31 -21.81 -2.53 -6.25
C PHE A 31 -22.30 -2.80 -7.66
N HIS A 32 -21.54 -3.54 -8.47
CA HIS A 32 -21.94 -3.83 -9.84
C HIS A 32 -23.01 -4.93 -9.93
N TYR A 33 -22.89 -5.98 -9.10
CA TYR A 33 -23.73 -7.18 -9.21
C TYR A 33 -24.79 -7.31 -8.10
N SER A 34 -24.61 -6.67 -6.95
CA SER A 34 -25.56 -6.77 -5.85
C SER A 34 -26.68 -5.75 -6.01
N SER A 35 -27.92 -6.23 -6.14
CA SER A 35 -29.12 -5.40 -6.09
C SER A 35 -29.48 -4.93 -4.66
N TYR A 36 -28.70 -5.30 -3.65
CA TYR A 36 -29.00 -4.97 -2.26
C TYR A 36 -28.50 -3.57 -1.90
N PRO A 37 -29.40 -2.66 -1.45
CA PRO A 37 -28.99 -1.39 -0.87
C PRO A 37 -28.42 -1.68 0.51
N LEU A 38 -27.10 -1.84 0.58
CA LEU A 38 -26.36 -1.96 1.84
C LEU A 38 -25.77 -0.59 2.16
N PRO A 39 -26.54 0.29 2.83
CA PRO A 39 -26.02 1.57 3.24
C PRO A 39 -24.83 1.32 4.16
N TYR A 40 -23.77 2.10 3.96
CA TYR A 40 -22.56 2.11 4.77
C TYR A 40 -21.54 0.97 4.58
N VAL A 41 -21.77 -0.03 3.71
CA VAL A 41 -20.79 -1.12 3.49
C VAL A 41 -19.41 -0.59 3.08
N GLN A 42 -19.42 0.53 2.38
CA GLN A 42 -18.29 1.34 1.96
C GLN A 42 -17.40 1.78 3.13
N TYR A 43 -18.00 2.26 4.21
CA TYR A 43 -17.29 2.71 5.41
C TYR A 43 -16.76 1.53 6.23
N VAL A 44 -17.49 0.41 6.25
CA VAL A 44 -17.03 -0.83 6.89
C VAL A 44 -15.76 -1.35 6.19
N ILE A 45 -15.74 -1.37 4.86
CA ILE A 45 -14.56 -1.78 4.08
C ILE A 45 -13.37 -0.82 4.29
N LEU A 46 -13.61 0.49 4.34
CA LEU A 46 -12.56 1.46 4.69
C LEU A 46 -12.00 1.22 6.09
N GLY A 47 -12.87 1.06 7.08
CA GLY A 47 -12.45 0.77 8.46
C GLY A 47 -11.66 -0.53 8.54
N TYR A 48 -12.11 -1.57 7.86
CA TYR A 48 -11.43 -2.85 7.79
C TYR A 48 -10.05 -2.74 7.12
N LEU A 49 -9.90 -1.93 6.07
CA LEU A 49 -8.61 -1.69 5.41
C LEU A 49 -7.60 -1.01 6.35
N VAL A 50 -8.04 -0.04 7.14
CA VAL A 50 -7.18 0.64 8.13
C VAL A 50 -6.80 -0.33 9.27
N ILE A 51 -7.78 -1.07 9.80
CA ILE A 51 -7.54 -2.07 10.86
C ILE A 51 -6.60 -3.17 10.35
N PHE A 52 -6.80 -3.66 9.13
CA PHE A 52 -5.94 -4.66 8.51
C PHE A 52 -4.50 -4.16 8.39
N GLN A 53 -4.31 -2.91 7.94
CA GLN A 53 -2.98 -2.32 7.94
C GLN A 53 -2.40 -2.30 9.36
N TYR A 54 -3.13 -1.83 10.38
CA TYR A 54 -2.59 -1.76 11.74
C TYR A 54 -2.31 -3.15 12.36
N ALA A 55 -3.20 -4.11 12.16
CA ALA A 55 -3.09 -5.45 12.74
C ALA A 55 -1.97 -6.28 12.09
N PHE A 56 -1.79 -6.17 10.77
CA PHE A 56 -0.80 -6.96 10.04
C PHE A 56 0.52 -6.21 9.81
N PHE A 57 0.56 -4.89 10.02
CA PHE A 57 1.79 -4.10 9.92
C PHE A 57 2.50 -4.01 11.27
N ASN A 58 3.41 -4.96 11.51
CA ASN A 58 4.44 -4.76 12.53
C ASN A 58 5.60 -3.96 11.91
N GLU A 59 5.64 -2.66 12.17
CA GLU A 59 6.63 -1.73 11.61
C GLU A 59 8.07 -2.18 11.88
N LYS A 60 8.36 -2.67 13.09
CA LYS A 60 9.71 -3.13 13.48
C LYS A 60 10.15 -4.32 12.62
N ASN A 61 9.28 -5.32 12.47
CA ASN A 61 9.56 -6.48 11.63
C ASN A 61 9.69 -6.10 10.15
N TYR A 62 8.85 -5.17 9.69
CA TYR A 62 8.92 -4.68 8.32
C TYR A 62 10.23 -3.92 8.05
N ARG A 63 10.62 -3.00 8.94
CA ARG A 63 11.89 -2.26 8.86
C ARG A 63 13.08 -3.19 8.76
N ASN A 64 13.17 -4.22 9.61
CA ASN A 64 14.24 -5.22 9.54
C ASN A 64 14.26 -5.95 8.20
N LYS A 65 13.10 -6.31 7.66
CA LYS A 65 12.98 -7.02 6.38
C LYS A 65 13.37 -6.14 5.18
N VAL A 66 13.07 -4.84 5.22
CA VAL A 66 13.45 -3.91 4.15
C VAL A 66 14.86 -3.35 4.31
N GLU A 67 15.47 -3.41 5.49
CA GLU A 67 16.83 -2.93 5.73
C GLU A 67 17.86 -3.68 4.90
N GLU A 68 17.81 -5.02 4.90
CA GLU A 68 18.70 -5.85 4.08
C GLU A 68 18.50 -5.60 2.57
N LYS A 69 17.25 -5.37 2.15
CA LYS A 69 16.94 -5.01 0.77
C LYS A 69 17.48 -3.61 0.42
N ALA A 70 17.34 -2.65 1.32
CA ALA A 70 17.84 -1.29 1.18
C ALA A 70 19.37 -1.27 1.06
N LYS A 71 20.08 -2.01 1.93
CA LYS A 71 21.54 -2.18 1.88
C LYS A 71 22.01 -2.71 0.54
N ARG A 72 21.43 -3.81 0.05
CA ARG A 72 21.81 -4.41 -1.24
C ARG A 72 21.54 -3.47 -2.41
N GLN A 73 20.39 -2.80 -2.44
CA GLN A 73 20.06 -1.87 -3.51
C GLN A 73 20.95 -0.64 -3.51
N LEU A 74 21.17 -0.02 -2.35
CA LEU A 74 22.09 1.12 -2.22
C LEU A 74 23.52 0.73 -2.58
N GLY A 75 23.99 -0.45 -2.16
CA GLY A 75 25.32 -0.96 -2.51
C GLY A 75 25.49 -1.11 -4.02
N ASN A 76 24.49 -1.66 -4.70
CA ASN A 76 24.49 -1.79 -6.16
C ASN A 76 24.37 -0.43 -6.88
N GLU A 77 23.63 0.52 -6.32
CA GLU A 77 23.44 1.87 -6.89
C GLU A 77 24.68 2.76 -6.72
N LEU A 78 25.36 2.65 -5.59
CA LEU A 78 26.50 3.50 -5.21
C LEU A 78 27.85 2.89 -5.58
N GLY A 79 27.92 1.58 -5.85
CA GLY A 79 29.17 0.86 -6.08
C GLY A 79 30.10 0.82 -4.86
N ARG A 80 29.58 1.16 -3.67
CA ARG A 80 30.29 1.19 -2.39
C ARG A 80 29.38 0.73 -1.27
N THR A 81 29.96 0.40 -0.11
CA THR A 81 29.19 0.13 1.10
C THR A 81 28.42 1.40 1.52
N PRO A 82 27.08 1.33 1.63
CA PRO A 82 26.28 2.46 2.05
C PRO A 82 26.44 2.75 3.54
N SER A 83 26.37 4.03 3.90
CA SER A 83 26.43 4.48 5.29
C SER A 83 25.11 4.18 6.03
N LYS A 84 25.18 4.14 7.37
CA LYS A 84 23.99 3.89 8.21
C LYS A 84 22.88 4.93 7.97
N SER A 85 23.22 6.20 7.76
CA SER A 85 22.25 7.25 7.49
C SER A 85 21.54 7.05 6.14
N GLU A 86 22.27 6.68 5.08
CA GLU A 86 21.70 6.38 3.76
C GLU A 86 20.72 5.21 3.81
N ILE A 87 21.05 4.17 4.58
CA ILE A 87 20.17 3.02 4.79
C ILE A 87 18.89 3.45 5.53
N VAL A 88 18.99 4.23 6.60
CA VAL A 88 17.83 4.70 7.37
C VAL A 88 16.88 5.54 6.52
N VAL A 89 17.41 6.44 5.68
CA VAL A 89 16.60 7.24 4.76
C VAL A 89 15.86 6.35 3.77
N ARG A 90 16.54 5.34 3.20
CA ARG A 90 15.94 4.42 2.24
C ARG A 90 14.90 3.49 2.86
N VAL A 91 15.13 3.03 4.09
CA VAL A 91 14.16 2.25 4.87
C VAL A 91 12.91 3.07 5.18
N SER A 92 13.09 4.33 5.59
CA SER A 92 11.96 5.23 5.87
C SER A 92 11.13 5.46 4.59
N PHE A 93 11.79 5.68 3.46
CA PHE A 93 11.12 5.76 2.16
C PHE A 93 10.27 4.50 1.86
N PHE A 94 10.76 3.30 2.16
CA PHE A 94 9.97 2.06 1.98
C PHE A 94 8.74 1.98 2.89
N VAL A 95 8.84 2.49 4.12
CA VAL A 95 7.72 2.57 5.06
C VAL A 95 6.68 3.57 4.56
N ASP A 96 7.09 4.78 4.18
CA ASP A 96 6.20 5.82 3.66
C ASP A 96 5.47 5.36 2.40
N CYS A 97 6.19 4.68 1.52
CA CYS A 97 5.64 4.05 0.32
C CYS A 97 4.50 3.06 0.62
N ARG A 98 4.59 2.32 1.73
CA ARG A 98 3.52 1.40 2.14
C ARG A 98 2.28 2.19 2.58
N PHE A 99 2.46 3.26 3.35
CA PHE A 99 1.36 4.16 3.72
C PHE A 99 0.69 4.78 2.48
N VAL A 100 1.47 5.22 1.51
CA VAL A 100 0.94 5.72 0.22
C VAL A 100 0.11 4.65 -0.49
N SER A 101 0.51 3.38 -0.43
CA SER A 101 -0.23 2.28 -1.07
C SER A 101 -1.58 2.03 -0.41
N VAL A 102 -1.65 2.12 0.92
CA VAL A 102 -2.89 2.04 1.69
C VAL A 102 -3.78 3.25 1.37
N PHE A 103 -3.21 4.45 1.40
CA PHE A 103 -3.91 5.69 1.09
C PHE A 103 -4.51 5.69 -0.32
N LEU A 104 -3.77 5.22 -1.33
CA LEU A 104 -4.28 5.07 -2.69
C LEU A 104 -5.44 4.07 -2.77
N ASN A 105 -5.38 2.94 -2.06
CA ASN A 105 -6.50 2.00 -2.01
C ASN A 105 -7.74 2.61 -1.32
N SER A 106 -7.55 3.34 -0.23
CA SER A 106 -8.63 4.11 0.40
C SER A 106 -9.25 5.11 -0.58
N LEU A 107 -8.42 5.81 -1.36
CA LEU A 107 -8.89 6.75 -2.38
C LEU A 107 -9.72 6.04 -3.46
N PHE A 108 -9.29 4.86 -3.92
CA PHE A 108 -10.09 4.05 -4.86
C PHE A 108 -11.43 3.65 -4.28
N ILE A 109 -11.48 3.26 -3.01
CA ILE A 109 -12.75 2.97 -2.33
C ILE A 109 -13.64 4.20 -2.32
N VAL A 110 -13.11 5.38 -1.97
CA VAL A 110 -13.87 6.66 -2.00
C VAL A 110 -14.37 6.99 -3.40
N ILE A 111 -13.55 6.78 -4.44
CA ILE A 111 -13.97 6.98 -5.84
C ILE A 111 -15.14 6.04 -6.19
N LEU A 112 -15.08 4.77 -5.78
CA LEU A 112 -16.20 3.84 -5.95
C LEU A 112 -17.44 4.32 -5.19
N MET A 113 -17.29 4.89 -3.98
CA MET A 113 -18.43 5.48 -3.27
C MET A 113 -19.07 6.59 -4.09
N VAL A 114 -18.27 7.55 -4.59
CA VAL A 114 -18.80 8.69 -5.35
C VAL A 114 -19.49 8.23 -6.64
N PHE A 115 -18.89 7.28 -7.36
CA PHE A 115 -19.43 6.77 -8.62
C PHE A 115 -20.76 6.01 -8.44
N TYR A 116 -20.86 5.18 -7.40
CA TYR A 116 -22.05 4.37 -7.15
C TYR A 116 -23.08 5.01 -6.22
N ARG A 117 -22.79 6.16 -5.57
CA ARG A 117 -23.76 6.91 -4.75
C ARG A 117 -24.87 7.57 -5.59
N GLN A 118 -24.71 7.62 -6.91
CA GLN A 118 -25.71 8.14 -7.85
C GLN A 118 -26.65 7.05 -8.42
N TYR A 119 -26.46 5.78 -8.07
CA TYR A 119 -27.36 4.67 -8.40
C TYR A 119 -27.98 4.08 -7.12
#